data_AF-A0A971X840-F1
#
_entry.id   AF-A0A971X840-F1
#
_cell.length_a   1.000
_cell.length_b   1.000
_cell.length_c   1.000
_cell.angle_alpha   90.00
_cell.angle_beta   90.00
_cell.angle_gamma   90.00
#
_symmetry.space_group_name_H-M   'P 1'
#
loop_
_entity.id
_entity.type
_entity.pdbx_description
1 polymer ?
#
loop_
_entity_poly.entity_id
_entity_poly.type
_entity_poly.pdbx_seq_one_letter_code
_entity_poly.pdbx_strand_id
1 'polypeptide(L)'
;MLNDIFNDCLKSFTNDKPNFFTLLDENPDLDSFIPVTFWYHFHQHEGRPREYPLTAFIRALIIQRIFSIPTDSLLLIFLRYSREFREFCGFRKVPDASKITRFKQDFLDDLRVMFDHLVELTEPVCQAIDTARASMTIFDTSGIEAYVQENNPKYADSIIKRLKAWKKAVGAPKH
;
A
#
# COMPACT_ATOMS: atom_id res chain seq x y z
N MET A 1 22.16 -16.61 10.74
CA MET A 1 21.97 -15.15 10.89
C MET A 1 20.66 -14.68 10.24
N LEU A 2 20.50 -14.72 8.91
CA LEU A 2 19.25 -14.25 8.27
C LEU A 2 18.03 -15.12 8.61
N ASN A 3 18.18 -16.45 8.61
CA ASN A 3 17.11 -17.37 9.03
C ASN A 3 16.72 -17.21 10.51
N ASP A 4 17.67 -16.85 11.36
CA ASP A 4 17.40 -16.64 12.80
C ASP A 4 16.58 -15.36 13.00
N ILE A 5 16.97 -14.26 12.33
CA ILE A 5 16.20 -13.00 12.30
C ILE A 5 14.78 -13.24 11.75
N PHE A 6 14.66 -14.01 10.66
CA PHE A 6 13.36 -14.34 10.08
C PHE A 6 12.49 -15.15 11.05
N ASN A 7 13.04 -16.16 11.72
CA ASN A 7 12.32 -16.96 12.70
C ASN A 7 11.90 -16.14 13.94
N ASP A 8 12.75 -15.24 14.42
CA ASP A 8 12.43 -14.34 15.53
C ASP A 8 11.34 -13.33 15.14
N CYS A 9 11.38 -12.83 13.90
CA CYS A 9 10.34 -11.97 13.34
C CYS A 9 8.99 -12.71 13.22
N LEU A 10 8.99 -13.96 12.72
CA LEU A 10 7.78 -14.80 12.65
C LEU A 10 7.22 -15.12 14.05
N LYS A 11 8.09 -15.39 15.02
CA LYS A 11 7.71 -15.72 16.39
C LYS A 11 7.10 -14.50 17.09
N SER A 12 7.69 -13.31 16.93
CA SER A 12 7.17 -12.06 17.48
C SER A 12 5.87 -11.63 16.79
N PHE A 13 5.77 -11.74 15.45
CA PHE A 13 4.54 -11.48 14.71
C PHE A 13 3.34 -12.27 15.27
N THR A 14 3.59 -13.52 15.65
CA THR A 14 2.55 -14.43 16.15
C THR A 14 2.23 -14.21 17.64
N ASN A 15 3.24 -13.96 18.48
CA ASN A 15 3.11 -14.03 19.93
C ASN A 15 3.29 -12.70 20.67
N ASP A 16 3.94 -11.71 20.05
CA ASP A 16 4.33 -10.44 20.68
C ASP A 16 4.44 -9.31 19.62
N LYS A 17 3.28 -8.75 19.27
CA LYS A 17 3.15 -7.70 18.24
C LYS A 17 3.96 -6.43 18.56
N PRO A 18 4.06 -5.95 19.81
CA PRO A 18 4.98 -4.87 20.15
C PRO A 18 6.44 -5.20 19.81
N ASN A 19 6.93 -6.39 20.17
CA ASN A 19 8.29 -6.81 19.86
C ASN A 19 8.54 -6.92 18.34
N PHE A 20 7.53 -7.31 17.57
CA PHE A 20 7.61 -7.31 16.10
C PHE A 20 7.89 -5.92 15.52
N PHE A 21 7.23 -4.88 16.01
CA PHE A 21 7.50 -3.50 15.56
C PHE A 21 8.91 -3.04 15.94
N THR A 22 9.38 -3.38 17.14
CA THR A 22 10.76 -3.11 17.55
C THR A 22 11.77 -3.78 16.62
N LEU A 23 11.59 -5.07 16.33
CA LEU A 23 12.47 -5.82 15.42
C LEU A 23 12.46 -5.25 13.99
N LEU A 24 11.32 -4.72 13.54
CA LEU A 24 11.21 -4.05 12.25
C LEU A 24 11.81 -2.64 12.22
N ASP A 25 11.83 -1.92 13.33
CA ASP A 25 12.51 -0.62 13.43
C ASP A 25 14.04 -0.79 13.60
N GLU A 26 14.48 -1.89 14.21
CA GLU A 26 15.90 -2.20 14.45
C GLU A 26 16.62 -2.84 13.25
N ASN A 27 15.89 -3.32 12.24
CA ASN A 27 16.44 -4.00 11.06
C ASN A 27 15.82 -3.44 9.76
N PRO A 28 16.38 -3.76 8.58
CA PRO A 28 16.90 -2.80 7.59
C PRO A 28 16.15 -1.47 7.53
N ASP A 29 16.89 -0.36 7.46
CA ASP A 29 16.33 1.00 7.36
C ASP A 29 15.25 1.09 6.27
N LEU A 30 13.98 1.01 6.69
CA LEU A 30 12.83 0.99 5.76
C LEU A 30 12.76 2.28 4.94
N ASP A 31 13.30 3.36 5.47
CA ASP A 31 13.30 4.65 4.81
C ASP A 31 14.37 4.71 3.71
N SER A 32 15.40 3.85 3.75
CA SER A 32 16.44 3.73 2.73
C SER A 32 15.94 3.16 1.39
N PHE A 33 14.81 2.43 1.41
CA PHE A 33 14.20 1.91 0.19
C PHE A 33 13.43 2.98 -0.60
N ILE A 34 13.18 4.15 0.00
CA ILE A 34 12.43 5.23 -0.64
C ILE A 34 13.37 5.95 -1.63
N PRO A 35 13.09 5.93 -2.94
CA PRO A 35 13.93 6.62 -3.91
C PRO A 35 14.01 8.13 -3.65
N VAL A 36 15.19 8.71 -3.88
CA VAL A 36 15.40 10.16 -3.75
C VAL A 36 14.44 10.96 -4.66
N THR A 37 14.12 10.40 -5.83
CA THR A 37 13.13 10.98 -6.75
C THR A 37 11.74 11.06 -6.13
N PHE A 38 11.33 10.03 -5.38
CA PHE A 38 10.07 10.02 -4.66
C PHE A 38 10.08 11.04 -3.52
N TRP A 39 11.19 11.17 -2.78
CA TRP A 39 11.33 12.27 -1.81
C TRP A 39 11.18 13.64 -2.47
N TYR A 40 11.80 13.85 -3.63
CA TYR A 40 11.71 15.12 -4.33
C TYR A 40 10.28 15.40 -4.82
N HIS A 41 9.64 14.46 -5.51
CA HIS A 41 8.23 14.59 -5.93
C HIS A 41 7.28 14.74 -4.73
N PHE A 42 7.58 13.96 -3.69
CA PHE A 42 7.26 14.09 -2.27
C PHE A 42 7.07 15.53 -1.82
N HIS A 43 8.11 16.33 -1.99
CA HIS A 43 8.23 17.65 -1.39
C HIS A 43 8.13 18.81 -2.37
N GLN A 44 8.04 18.53 -3.68
CA GLN A 44 7.64 19.52 -4.67
C GLN A 44 6.28 20.08 -4.22
N HIS A 45 6.27 21.38 -3.94
CA HIS A 45 5.20 22.05 -3.21
C HIS A 45 4.51 23.07 -4.10
N GLU A 46 3.20 22.92 -4.25
CA GLU A 46 2.27 23.97 -4.68
C GLU A 46 1.44 24.41 -3.46
N GLY A 47 2.06 25.05 -2.45
CA GLY A 47 1.33 25.70 -1.36
C GLY A 47 1.67 25.24 0.07
N ARG A 48 0.66 24.87 0.87
CA ARG A 48 0.79 24.68 2.33
C ARG A 48 1.61 23.45 2.70
N PRO A 49 2.48 23.51 3.73
CA PRO A 49 3.27 22.36 4.18
C PRO A 49 2.44 21.10 4.39
N ARG A 50 2.96 19.96 3.95
CA ARG A 50 2.32 18.64 4.18
C ARG A 50 2.26 18.34 5.68
N GLU A 51 1.08 17.91 6.16
CA GLU A 51 0.81 17.61 7.58
C GLU A 51 1.46 16.29 8.03
N TYR A 52 1.66 15.35 7.11
CA TYR A 52 2.15 14.00 7.37
C TYR A 52 3.43 13.75 6.56
N PRO A 53 4.46 13.10 7.14
CA PRO A 53 5.69 12.79 6.43
C PRO A 53 5.50 11.64 5.43
N LEU A 54 6.35 11.58 4.39
CA LEU A 54 6.34 10.53 3.38
C LEU A 54 6.51 9.15 4.03
N THR A 55 7.52 9.01 4.89
CA THR A 55 7.86 7.78 5.60
C THR A 55 6.66 7.20 6.35
N ALA A 56 5.78 8.03 6.90
CA ALA A 56 4.63 7.53 7.63
C ALA A 56 3.60 6.82 6.75
N PHE A 57 3.33 7.36 5.56
CA PHE A 57 2.49 6.67 4.60
C PHE A 57 3.15 5.40 4.11
N ILE A 58 4.44 5.45 3.76
CA ILE A 58 5.17 4.27 3.25
C ILE A 58 5.19 3.13 4.28
N ARG A 59 5.59 3.41 5.52
CA ARG A 59 5.59 2.43 6.61
C ARG A 59 4.20 1.83 6.84
N ALA A 60 3.15 2.65 6.80
CA ALA A 60 1.78 2.14 6.92
C ALA A 60 1.36 1.24 5.77
N LEU A 61 1.78 1.51 4.53
CA LEU A 61 1.50 0.64 3.38
C LEU A 61 2.28 -0.67 3.44
N ILE A 62 3.55 -0.63 3.86
CA ILE A 62 4.38 -1.83 4.05
C ILE A 62 3.75 -2.74 5.11
N ILE A 63 3.39 -2.18 6.27
CA ILE A 63 2.74 -2.90 7.34
C ILE A 63 1.34 -3.39 6.93
N GLN A 64 0.60 -2.60 6.15
CA GLN A 64 -0.68 -3.02 5.57
C GLN A 64 -0.51 -4.32 4.75
N ARG A 65 0.60 -4.45 4.00
CA ARG A 65 0.92 -5.67 3.25
C ARG A 65 1.37 -6.82 4.13
N ILE A 66 2.26 -6.58 5.10
CA ILE A 66 2.78 -7.64 5.98
C ILE A 66 1.66 -8.29 6.80
N PHE A 67 0.75 -7.49 7.37
CA PHE A 67 -0.40 -8.02 8.12
C PHE A 67 -1.58 -8.44 7.24
N SER A 68 -1.43 -8.41 5.91
CA SER A 68 -2.52 -8.69 4.96
C SER A 68 -3.80 -7.91 5.26
N ILE A 69 -3.68 -6.62 5.64
CA ILE A 69 -4.81 -5.75 5.97
C ILE A 69 -5.51 -5.38 4.64
N PRO A 70 -6.74 -5.88 4.38
CA PRO A 70 -7.31 -5.85 3.05
C PRO A 70 -7.90 -4.50 2.63
N THR A 71 -8.13 -3.58 3.57
CA THR A 71 -8.82 -2.32 3.29
C THR A 71 -8.23 -1.13 4.03
N ASP A 72 -8.34 0.05 3.43
CA ASP A 72 -7.91 1.31 4.03
C ASP A 72 -8.72 1.66 5.27
N SER A 73 -10.01 1.30 5.29
CA SER A 73 -10.87 1.44 6.47
C SER A 73 -10.31 0.66 7.66
N LEU A 74 -9.85 -0.58 7.43
CA LEU A 74 -9.28 -1.39 8.50
C LEU A 74 -7.89 -0.87 8.92
N LEU A 75 -7.06 -0.42 7.98
CA LEU A 75 -5.80 0.27 8.27
C LEU A 75 -6.03 1.48 9.20
N LEU A 76 -7.04 2.30 8.91
CA LEU A 76 -7.39 3.46 9.74
C LEU A 76 -7.87 3.07 11.13
N ILE A 77 -8.59 1.95 11.27
CA ILE A 77 -8.98 1.40 12.57
C ILE A 77 -7.72 1.01 13.37
N PHE A 78 -6.77 0.29 12.75
CA PHE A 78 -5.51 -0.05 13.41
C PHE A 78 -4.74 1.19 13.85
N LEU A 79 -4.57 2.16 12.95
CA LEU A 79 -3.94 3.45 13.26
C LEU A 79 -4.65 4.18 14.41
N ARG A 80 -5.97 4.05 14.56
CA ARG A 80 -6.75 4.74 15.60
C ARG A 80 -6.69 4.06 16.97
N TYR A 81 -6.59 2.74 17.01
CA TYR A 81 -6.69 1.99 18.28
C TYR A 81 -5.39 1.35 18.75
N SER A 82 -4.43 1.06 17.86
CA SER A 82 -3.09 0.62 18.27
C SER A 82 -2.13 1.79 18.28
N ARG A 83 -1.60 2.06 19.47
CA ARG A 83 -0.59 3.11 19.67
C ARG A 83 0.73 2.68 19.02
N GLU A 84 1.10 1.43 19.20
CA GLU A 84 2.33 0.81 18.69
C GLU A 84 2.38 0.91 17.17
N PHE A 85 1.28 0.53 16.49
CA PHE A 85 1.17 0.64 15.04
C PHE A 85 1.32 2.10 14.57
N ARG A 86 0.68 3.04 15.28
CA ARG A 86 0.72 4.47 14.94
C ARG A 86 2.11 5.07 15.15
N GLU A 87 2.77 4.71 16.24
CA GLU A 87 4.11 5.17 16.60
C GLU A 87 5.16 4.61 15.64
N PHE A 88 5.10 3.32 15.32
CA PHE A 88 5.94 2.68 14.29
C PHE A 88 5.82 3.38 12.94
N CYS A 89 4.59 3.69 12.52
CA CYS A 89 4.36 4.45 11.29
C CYS A 89 4.75 5.93 11.44
N GLY A 90 5.06 6.47 12.61
CA GLY A 90 5.41 7.89 12.77
C GLY A 90 4.24 8.88 12.59
N PHE A 91 2.99 8.43 12.69
CA PHE A 91 1.82 9.31 12.59
C PHE A 91 1.55 10.03 13.93
N ARG A 92 1.88 11.32 14.03
CA ARG A 92 1.48 12.16 15.19
C ARG A 92 -0.04 12.31 15.32
N LYS A 93 -0.74 12.26 14.19
CA LYS A 93 -2.20 12.31 14.09
C LYS A 93 -2.64 11.30 13.04
N VAL A 94 -3.78 10.67 13.24
CA VAL A 94 -4.32 9.70 12.29
C VAL A 94 -4.84 10.45 11.05
N PRO A 95 -4.40 10.11 9.83
CA PRO A 95 -4.94 10.69 8.60
C PRO A 95 -6.39 10.26 8.40
N ASP A 96 -7.18 11.06 7.68
CA ASP A 96 -8.50 10.63 7.24
C ASP A 96 -8.41 9.73 5.98
N ALA A 97 -9.52 9.10 5.61
CA ALA A 97 -9.59 8.22 4.44
C ALA A 97 -9.25 8.93 3.12
N SER A 98 -9.56 10.23 3.00
CA SER A 98 -9.25 11.00 1.80
C SER A 98 -7.74 11.23 1.65
N LYS A 99 -7.02 11.40 2.76
CA LYS A 99 -5.55 11.55 2.77
C LYS A 99 -4.86 10.27 2.30
N ILE A 100 -5.31 9.11 2.80
CA ILE A 100 -4.78 7.80 2.36
C ILE A 100 -5.06 7.58 0.87
N THR A 101 -6.30 7.81 0.45
CA THR A 101 -6.71 7.66 -0.96
C THR A 101 -5.88 8.55 -1.88
N ARG A 102 -5.77 9.84 -1.55
CA ARG A 102 -5.00 10.80 -2.36
C ARG A 102 -3.54 10.44 -2.43
N PHE A 103 -2.92 10.08 -1.30
CA PHE A 103 -1.52 9.65 -1.30
C PHE A 103 -1.27 8.48 -2.25
N LYS A 104 -2.13 7.45 -2.23
CA LYS A 104 -2.01 6.30 -3.14
C LYS A 104 -2.19 6.67 -4.61
N GLN A 105 -3.04 7.66 -4.90
CA GLN A 105 -3.34 8.09 -6.26
C GLN A 105 -2.28 9.03 -6.82
N ASP A 106 -1.93 10.07 -6.06
CA ASP A 106 -1.01 11.13 -6.49
C ASP A 106 0.42 10.61 -6.68
N PHE A 107 0.78 9.54 -5.96
CA PHE A 107 2.12 8.94 -5.98
C PHE A 107 2.12 7.48 -6.45
N LEU A 108 1.12 7.07 -7.24
CA LEU A 108 0.99 5.68 -7.69
C LEU A 108 2.24 5.18 -8.42
N ASP A 109 2.80 6.00 -9.31
CA ASP A 109 3.97 5.63 -10.12
C ASP A 109 5.23 5.55 -9.25
N ASP A 110 5.42 6.48 -8.32
CA ASP A 110 6.54 6.41 -7.37
C ASP A 110 6.45 5.19 -6.47
N LEU A 111 5.25 4.88 -5.98
CA LEU A 111 4.99 3.69 -5.17
C LEU A 111 5.30 2.42 -5.95
N ARG A 112 4.89 2.35 -7.22
CA ARG A 112 5.20 1.23 -8.10
C ARG A 112 6.70 1.03 -8.25
N VAL A 113 7.45 2.08 -8.61
CA VAL A 113 8.91 2.01 -8.78
C VAL A 113 9.60 1.57 -7.47
N MET A 114 9.18 2.13 -6.33
CA MET A 114 9.73 1.76 -5.03
C MET A 114 9.46 0.29 -4.68
N PHE A 115 8.23 -0.18 -4.89
CA PHE A 115 7.86 -1.57 -4.58
C PHE A 115 8.47 -2.57 -5.57
N ASP A 116 8.58 -2.23 -6.85
CA ASP A 116 9.27 -3.05 -7.86
C ASP A 116 10.74 -3.26 -7.45
N HIS A 117 11.43 -2.18 -7.05
CA HIS A 117 12.80 -2.27 -6.54
C HIS A 117 12.90 -3.09 -5.24
N LEU A 118 11.92 -2.97 -4.32
CA LEU A 118 11.88 -3.80 -3.11
C LEU A 118 11.74 -5.29 -3.45
N VAL A 119 10.94 -5.64 -4.46
CA VAL A 119 10.82 -7.02 -4.95
C VAL A 119 12.16 -7.49 -5.52
N GLU A 120 12.82 -6.70 -6.37
CA GLU A 120 14.13 -7.04 -6.92
C GLU A 120 15.19 -7.32 -5.83
N LEU A 121 15.22 -6.52 -4.78
CA LEU A 121 16.16 -6.70 -3.66
C LEU A 121 15.82 -7.90 -2.79
N THR A 122 14.54 -8.23 -2.63
CA THR A 122 14.09 -9.31 -1.76
C THR A 122 14.00 -10.65 -2.48
N GLU A 123 13.91 -10.68 -3.80
CA GLU A 123 13.79 -11.90 -4.61
C GLU A 123 14.91 -12.92 -4.35
N PRO A 124 16.21 -12.56 -4.33
CA PRO A 124 17.27 -13.53 -4.03
C PRO A 124 17.16 -14.10 -2.61
N VAL A 125 16.70 -13.29 -1.65
CA VAL A 125 16.48 -13.71 -0.26
C VAL A 125 15.31 -14.68 -0.19
N CYS A 126 14.19 -14.37 -0.85
CA CYS A 126 13.02 -15.24 -0.94
C CYS A 126 13.37 -16.59 -1.57
N GLN A 127 14.15 -16.59 -2.67
CA GLN A 127 14.64 -17.81 -3.31
C GLN A 127 15.55 -18.63 -2.41
N ALA A 128 16.40 -17.98 -1.61
CA ALA A 128 17.30 -18.64 -0.67
C ALA A 128 16.56 -19.24 0.54
N ILE A 129 15.45 -18.64 0.97
CA ILE A 129 14.62 -19.13 2.07
C ILE A 129 13.77 -20.32 1.63
N ASP A 130 13.01 -20.18 0.55
CA ASP A 130 12.15 -21.23 -0.01
C ASP A 130 11.87 -20.97 -1.49
N THR A 131 12.66 -21.60 -2.35
CA THR A 131 12.58 -21.42 -3.81
C THR A 131 11.20 -21.80 -4.37
N ALA A 132 10.56 -22.83 -3.82
CA ALA A 132 9.27 -23.31 -4.32
C ALA A 132 8.15 -22.30 -4.00
N ARG A 133 8.17 -21.72 -2.79
CA ARG A 133 7.22 -20.66 -2.40
C ARG A 133 7.48 -19.34 -3.11
N ALA A 134 8.74 -18.96 -3.30
CA ALA A 134 9.10 -17.76 -4.06
C ALA A 134 8.58 -17.85 -5.51
N SER A 135 8.84 -18.98 -6.18
CA SER A 135 8.42 -19.22 -7.56
C SER A 135 6.89 -19.22 -7.73
N MET A 136 6.15 -19.74 -6.74
CA MET A 136 4.68 -19.74 -6.76
C MET A 136 4.10 -18.32 -6.58
N THR A 137 4.75 -17.49 -5.75
CA THR A 137 4.31 -16.11 -5.45
C THR A 137 4.47 -15.17 -6.66
N ILE A 138 5.54 -15.35 -7.46
CA ILE A 138 5.74 -14.60 -8.71
C ILE A 138 4.61 -14.90 -9.72
N PHE A 139 4.20 -16.17 -9.81
CA PHE A 139 3.11 -16.56 -10.70
C PHE A 139 1.78 -15.89 -10.32
N ASP A 140 1.41 -15.90 -9.04
CA ASP A 140 0.16 -15.30 -8.54
C ASP A 140 0.13 -13.76 -8.66
N THR A 141 1.29 -13.09 -8.58
CA THR A 141 1.41 -11.62 -8.71
C THR A 141 1.52 -11.14 -10.15
N SER A 142 2.01 -11.98 -11.07
CA SER A 142 2.04 -11.70 -12.51
C SER A 142 0.65 -11.83 -13.19
N GLY A 143 -0.32 -12.44 -12.51
CA GLY A 143 -1.72 -12.58 -12.93
C GLY A 143 -2.65 -11.46 -12.47
N ILE A 144 -2.11 -10.29 -12.09
CA ILE A 144 -2.93 -9.15 -11.63
C ILE A 144 -3.46 -8.37 -12.84
N GLU A 145 -4.77 -8.49 -13.10
CA GLU A 145 -5.49 -7.56 -13.97
C GLU A 145 -5.24 -6.13 -13.47
N ALA A 146 -4.65 -5.29 -14.33
CA ALA A 146 -4.45 -3.88 -14.03
C ALA A 146 -5.78 -3.26 -13.57
N TYR A 147 -5.74 -2.43 -12.52
CA TYR A 147 -6.92 -1.69 -12.05
C TYR A 147 -7.23 -0.55 -13.04
N VAL A 148 -7.70 -0.92 -14.23
CA VAL A 148 -8.15 0.00 -15.27
C VAL A 148 -9.53 0.53 -14.87
N GLN A 149 -9.82 1.77 -15.28
CA GLN A 149 -11.10 2.44 -15.00
C GLN A 149 -12.32 1.57 -15.37
N GLU A 150 -12.17 0.70 -16.37
CA GLU A 150 -13.16 -0.26 -16.86
C GLU A 150 -13.50 -1.40 -15.88
N ASN A 151 -12.56 -1.76 -14.99
CA ASN A 151 -12.73 -2.82 -13.99
C ASN A 151 -13.36 -2.31 -12.68
N ASN A 152 -13.73 -1.03 -12.61
CA ASN A 152 -14.42 -0.44 -11.47
C ASN A 152 -15.95 -0.53 -11.64
N PRO A 153 -16.70 -1.18 -10.74
CA PRO A 153 -18.17 -1.26 -10.83
C PRO A 153 -18.85 0.12 -10.88
N LYS A 154 -18.23 1.15 -10.27
CA LYS A 154 -18.75 2.53 -10.34
C LYS A 154 -18.63 3.14 -11.75
N TYR A 155 -17.67 2.71 -12.55
CA TYR A 155 -17.53 3.15 -13.94
C TYR A 155 -18.64 2.54 -14.81
N ALA A 156 -18.90 1.24 -14.67
CA ALA A 156 -20.04 0.58 -15.31
C ALA A 156 -21.37 1.25 -14.94
N ASP A 157 -21.59 1.55 -13.65
CA ASP A 157 -22.77 2.28 -13.18
C ASP A 157 -22.88 3.69 -13.80
N SER A 158 -21.75 4.37 -13.98
CA SER A 158 -21.71 5.70 -14.61
C SER A 158 -22.10 5.65 -16.09
N ILE A 159 -21.68 4.62 -16.83
CA ILE A 159 -22.06 4.38 -18.23
C ILE A 159 -23.55 4.06 -18.30
N ILE A 160 -24.06 3.16 -17.45
CA ILE A 160 -25.48 2.81 -17.38
C ILE A 160 -26.34 4.06 -17.12
N LYS A 161 -25.89 4.94 -16.22
CA LYS A 161 -26.59 6.19 -15.91
C LYS A 161 -26.62 7.15 -17.11
N ARG A 162 -25.51 7.28 -17.86
CA ARG A 162 -25.44 8.09 -19.09
C ARG A 162 -26.34 7.53 -20.19
N LEU A 163 -26.37 6.21 -20.39
CA LEU A 163 -27.24 5.55 -21.36
C LEU A 163 -28.73 5.72 -21.04
N LYS A 164 -29.11 5.61 -19.75
CA LYS A 164 -30.49 5.88 -19.30
C LYS A 164 -30.90 7.33 -19.53
N ALA A 165 -30.00 8.28 -19.26
CA ALA A 165 -30.25 9.71 -19.50
C ALA A 165 -30.38 10.01 -21.01
N TRP A 166 -29.53 9.42 -21.84
CA TRP A 166 -29.59 9.58 -23.31
C TRP A 166 -30.88 9.02 -23.89
N LYS A 167 -31.30 7.81 -23.48
CA LYS A 167 -32.59 7.22 -23.89
C LYS A 167 -33.79 8.11 -23.50
N LYS A 168 -33.72 8.78 -22.34
CA LYS A 168 -34.76 9.71 -21.88
C LYS A 168 -34.77 11.01 -22.69
N ALA A 169 -33.61 11.48 -23.14
CA ALA A 169 -33.47 12.71 -23.92
C ALA A 169 -33.80 12.54 -25.41
N VAL A 170 -33.51 11.37 -25.99
CA VAL A 170 -33.74 11.11 -27.43
C VAL A 170 -35.18 10.72 -27.75
N GLY A 171 -35.93 10.21 -26.76
CA GLY A 171 -37.30 9.72 -26.98
C GLY A 171 -37.32 8.43 -27.79
N ALA A 172 -38.16 7.46 -27.41
CA ALA A 172 -38.25 6.22 -28.18
C ALA A 172 -38.76 6.52 -29.61
N PRO A 173 -38.15 5.94 -30.68
CA PRO A 173 -38.74 6.03 -32.00
C PRO A 173 -40.14 5.42 -31.95
N LYS A 174 -41.14 6.21 -32.33
CA LYS A 174 -42.52 5.73 -32.50
C LYS A 174 -42.54 4.80 -33.71
N HIS A 175 -42.84 3.53 -33.46
CA HIS A 175 -43.27 2.60 -34.52
C HIS A 175 -44.67 2.99 -35.02
#